data_AF-A0A7Z7IEH2-F1
#
_entry.id   AF-A0A7Z7IEH2-F1
#
_cell.length_a   1.000
_cell.length_b   1.000
_cell.length_c   1.000
_cell.angle_alpha   90.00
_cell.angle_beta   90.00
_cell.angle_gamma   90.00
#
_symmetry.space_group_name_H-M   'P 1'
#
loop_
_entity.id
_entity.type
_entity.pdbx_description
1 polymer ?
#
loop_
_entity_poly.entity_id
_entity_poly.type
_entity_poly.pdbx_seq_one_letter_code
_entity_poly.pdbx_strand_id
1 'polypeptide(L)'
;MSLSRISNGFFFALWVAVCSAAPEFIWQGMLSVFGHFTLRDAAAALLIGLILAFFVEPLIERLRTMSLTPAHASKSPAFAACTAIGFAVAAVCVHEAITVSIAASHTNEQAAVNLQNAVSQALEWAGTPFAITVAWLSARSRSWIAWSVAVAAALVAVLSGVVFEWGTLVILTSALPGIMILAAGMFAVRETWDHHTFRRCARVTAVTAIVWLVVTGALQAGLSLAHVQRFEVYDLSEYWIDFRFYLGWVVGLLVAPDFVGAPRMRASSDAWRGRR
;
A
#
# COMPACT_ATOMS: atom_id res chain seq x y z
N MET A 1 15.00 16.98 12.58
CA MET A 1 14.77 16.58 11.17
C MET A 1 14.33 17.81 10.40
N SER A 2 14.75 18.02 9.15
CA SER A 2 14.21 19.13 8.34
C SER A 2 12.77 18.85 7.91
N LEU A 3 11.94 19.88 7.78
CA LEU A 3 10.53 19.78 7.37
C LEU A 3 10.35 18.98 6.07
N SER A 4 11.29 19.14 5.13
CA SER A 4 11.33 18.38 3.87
C SER A 4 11.48 16.87 4.07
N ARG A 5 12.26 16.39 5.06
CA ARG A 5 12.39 14.94 5.32
C ARG A 5 11.12 14.35 5.92
N ILE A 6 10.47 15.11 6.81
CA ILE A 6 9.21 14.69 7.43
C ILE A 6 8.12 14.59 6.36
N SER A 7 8.01 15.63 5.51
CA SER A 7 7.07 15.64 4.39
C SER A 7 7.31 14.50 3.40
N ASN A 8 8.57 14.28 2.96
CA ASN A 8 8.89 13.15 2.09
C ASN A 8 8.56 11.79 2.75
N GLY A 9 8.73 11.67 4.07
CA GLY A 9 8.44 10.43 4.80
C GLY A 9 6.95 10.16 4.88
N PHE A 10 6.15 11.19 5.15
CA PHE A 10 4.69 11.13 5.10
C PHE A 10 4.20 10.68 3.73
N PHE A 11 4.70 11.32 2.67
CA PHE A 11 4.30 11.00 1.30
C PHE A 11 4.76 9.61 0.86
N PHE A 12 5.92 9.15 1.33
CA PHE A 12 6.36 7.77 1.12
C PHE A 12 5.45 6.76 1.83
N ALA A 13 5.07 7.03 3.09
CA ALA A 13 4.14 6.16 3.82
C ALA A 13 2.77 6.12 3.14
N LEU A 14 2.28 7.27 2.65
CA LEU A 14 1.05 7.36 1.89
C LEU A 14 1.12 6.58 0.59
N TRP A 15 2.24 6.66 -0.14
CA TRP A 15 2.48 5.85 -1.34
C TRP A 15 2.31 4.36 -1.05
N VAL A 16 3.00 3.85 -0.03
CA VAL A 16 2.93 2.42 0.35
C VAL A 16 1.50 2.01 0.71
N ALA A 17 0.80 2.87 1.45
CA ALA A 17 -0.58 2.64 1.88
C ALA A 17 -1.60 2.61 0.74
N VAL A 18 -1.44 3.48 -0.25
CA VAL A 18 -2.28 3.45 -1.46
C VAL A 18 -1.99 2.19 -2.27
N CYS A 19 -0.71 1.78 -2.36
CA CYS A 19 -0.33 0.57 -3.08
C CYS A 19 -0.90 -0.71 -2.44
N SER A 20 -1.00 -0.78 -1.11
CA SER A 20 -1.61 -1.92 -0.43
C SER A 20 -3.11 -2.03 -0.64
N ALA A 21 -3.82 -0.90 -0.74
CA ALA A 21 -5.26 -0.89 -0.94
C ALA A 21 -5.66 -1.08 -2.42
N ALA A 22 -4.81 -0.66 -3.36
CA ALA A 22 -5.12 -0.64 -4.79
C ALA A 22 -5.56 -1.99 -5.39
N PRO A 23 -4.93 -3.15 -5.10
CA PRO A 23 -5.35 -4.44 -5.67
C PRO A 23 -6.77 -4.84 -5.29
N GLU A 24 -7.22 -4.49 -4.08
CA GLU A 24 -8.61 -4.75 -3.66
C GLU A 24 -9.58 -3.92 -4.50
N PHE A 25 -9.32 -2.62 -4.64
CA PHE A 25 -10.16 -1.74 -5.45
C PHE A 25 -10.20 -2.14 -6.92
N ILE A 26 -9.07 -2.55 -7.49
CA ILE A 26 -9.01 -3.04 -8.88
C ILE A 26 -9.91 -4.26 -9.06
N TRP A 27 -9.84 -5.21 -8.14
CA TRP A 27 -10.65 -6.43 -8.22
C TRP A 27 -12.15 -6.17 -8.01
N GLN A 28 -12.52 -5.34 -7.04
CA GLN A 28 -13.93 -5.00 -6.82
C GLN A 28 -14.53 -4.27 -8.02
N GLY A 29 -13.77 -3.37 -8.65
CA GLY A 29 -14.18 -2.75 -9.91
C GLY A 29 -14.25 -3.74 -11.08
N MET A 30 -13.34 -4.71 -11.17
CA MET A 30 -13.45 -5.77 -12.17
C MET A 30 -14.72 -6.59 -11.98
N LEU A 31 -15.03 -7.00 -10.74
CA LEU A 31 -16.23 -7.77 -10.44
C LEU A 31 -17.52 -6.98 -10.76
N SER A 32 -17.54 -5.67 -10.52
CA SER A 32 -18.70 -4.84 -10.87
C SER A 32 -18.96 -4.82 -12.38
N VAL A 33 -17.90 -4.80 -13.20
CA VAL A 33 -17.98 -4.85 -14.67
C VAL A 33 -18.51 -6.20 -15.19
N PHE A 34 -18.18 -7.32 -14.53
CA PHE A 34 -18.65 -8.65 -14.94
C PHE A 34 -20.09 -8.97 -14.52
N GLY A 35 -20.63 -8.27 -13.53
CA GLY A 35 -21.95 -8.53 -12.96
C GLY A 35 -23.09 -8.13 -13.89
N HIS A 36 -23.17 -6.85 -14.27
CA HIS A 36 -24.12 -6.28 -15.23
C HIS A 36 -23.51 -4.98 -15.78
N PHE A 37 -23.25 -4.87 -17.07
CA PHE A 37 -22.52 -3.73 -17.65
C PHE A 37 -23.38 -2.45 -17.63
N THR A 38 -23.23 -1.62 -16.60
CA THR A 38 -23.85 -0.29 -16.57
C THR A 38 -22.84 0.81 -16.93
N LEU A 39 -23.30 1.95 -17.45
CA LEU A 39 -22.40 3.10 -17.70
C LEU A 39 -21.72 3.62 -16.41
N ARG A 40 -22.27 3.32 -15.23
CA ARG A 40 -21.65 3.57 -13.93
C ARG A 40 -20.40 2.71 -13.71
N ASP A 41 -20.47 1.43 -14.10
CA ASP A 41 -19.32 0.52 -14.05
C ASP A 41 -18.22 0.95 -15.03
N ALA A 42 -18.59 1.52 -16.18
CA ALA A 42 -17.63 2.12 -17.11
C ALA A 42 -16.91 3.34 -16.52
N ALA A 43 -17.61 4.21 -15.78
CA ALA A 43 -17.00 5.35 -15.10
C ALA A 43 -16.08 4.91 -13.94
N ALA A 44 -16.49 3.90 -13.16
CA ALA A 44 -15.67 3.32 -12.09
C ALA A 44 -14.44 2.62 -12.67
N ALA A 45 -14.59 1.86 -13.76
CA ALA A 45 -13.50 1.27 -14.52
C ALA A 45 -12.57 2.33 -15.14
N LEU A 46 -13.06 3.52 -15.48
CA LEU A 46 -12.25 4.64 -15.98
C LEU A 46 -11.48 5.35 -14.86
N LEU A 47 -12.07 5.51 -13.67
CA LEU A 47 -11.38 5.97 -12.45
C LEU A 47 -10.26 4.99 -12.07
N ILE A 48 -10.56 3.70 -12.09
CA ILE A 48 -9.63 2.60 -11.83
C ILE A 48 -8.57 2.51 -12.94
N GLY A 49 -8.95 2.70 -14.20
CA GLY A 49 -8.06 2.76 -15.36
C GLY A 49 -7.11 3.96 -15.31
N LEU A 50 -7.55 5.10 -14.76
CA LEU A 50 -6.70 6.26 -14.51
C LEU A 50 -5.72 5.96 -13.37
N ILE A 51 -6.20 5.45 -12.24
CA ILE A 51 -5.37 5.00 -11.11
C ILE A 51 -4.31 3.99 -11.61
N LEU A 52 -4.72 3.00 -12.41
CA LEU A 52 -3.86 2.02 -13.09
C LEU A 52 -2.86 2.66 -14.05
N ALA A 53 -3.27 3.61 -14.91
CA ALA A 53 -2.36 4.28 -15.85
C ALA A 53 -1.18 4.96 -15.13
N PHE A 54 -1.40 5.46 -13.91
CA PHE A 54 -0.34 6.05 -13.08
C PHE A 54 0.51 5.04 -12.32
N PHE A 55 -0.04 3.87 -11.95
CA PHE A 55 0.76 2.72 -11.49
C PHE A 55 1.61 2.14 -12.60
N VAL A 56 1.08 2.14 -13.82
CA VAL A 56 1.68 1.53 -15.00
C VAL A 56 2.93 2.28 -15.44
N GLU A 57 3.04 3.60 -15.31
CA GLU A 57 4.23 4.30 -15.84
C GLU A 57 5.53 4.01 -15.06
N PRO A 58 5.58 4.08 -13.72
CA PRO A 58 6.75 3.65 -12.93
C PRO A 58 7.01 2.15 -13.04
N LEU A 59 5.95 1.33 -13.19
CA LEU A 59 6.02 -0.13 -13.21
C LEU A 59 6.43 -0.63 -14.62
N ILE A 60 5.96 0.00 -15.69
CA ILE A 60 6.43 -0.17 -17.07
C ILE A 60 7.86 0.33 -17.21
N GLU A 61 8.24 1.47 -16.63
CA GLU A 61 9.63 1.93 -16.73
C GLU A 61 10.60 0.95 -16.04
N ARG A 62 10.19 0.34 -14.91
CA ARG A 62 10.96 -0.71 -14.22
C ARG A 62 10.90 -2.09 -14.89
N LEU A 63 9.77 -2.47 -15.48
CA LEU A 63 9.62 -3.69 -16.29
C LEU A 63 10.41 -3.61 -17.60
N ARG A 64 10.33 -2.47 -18.29
CA ARG A 64 11.03 -2.20 -19.56
C ARG A 64 12.54 -2.20 -19.38
N THR A 65 13.03 -1.81 -18.21
CA THR A 65 14.45 -1.85 -17.89
C THR A 65 14.89 -3.18 -17.26
N MET A 66 13.97 -4.12 -16.96
CA MET A 66 14.18 -5.32 -16.12
C MET A 66 15.04 -5.03 -14.87
N SER A 67 15.00 -3.79 -14.40
CA SER A 67 15.93 -3.23 -13.45
C SER A 67 15.10 -2.50 -12.41
N LEU A 68 15.26 -2.92 -11.16
CA LEU A 68 14.67 -2.22 -10.01
C LEU A 68 15.42 -0.91 -9.69
N THR A 69 16.40 -0.53 -10.53
CA THR A 69 17.19 0.70 -10.45
C THR A 69 16.66 1.70 -11.48
N PRO A 70 16.23 2.90 -11.06
CA PRO A 70 15.66 3.88 -11.98
C PRO A 70 16.70 4.37 -13.00
N ALA A 71 16.32 4.44 -14.28
CA ALA A 71 17.18 4.90 -15.37
C ALA A 71 17.38 6.43 -15.37
N HIS A 72 16.51 7.18 -14.70
CA HIS A 72 16.55 8.64 -14.60
C HIS A 72 16.69 9.10 -13.14
N ALA A 73 17.29 10.28 -12.93
CA ALA A 73 17.50 10.88 -11.61
C ALA A 73 16.19 10.90 -10.80
N SER A 74 16.21 10.26 -9.62
CA SER A 74 15.07 10.03 -8.76
C SER A 74 14.29 11.34 -8.47
N LYS A 75 13.07 11.47 -9.01
CA LYS A 75 12.11 12.50 -8.58
C LYS A 75 11.81 12.32 -7.09
N SER A 76 11.63 13.43 -6.35
CA SER A 76 11.43 13.35 -4.90
C SER A 76 10.14 12.58 -4.55
N PRO A 77 10.11 11.84 -3.43
CA PRO A 77 8.90 11.17 -2.96
C PRO A 77 7.70 12.11 -2.80
N ALA A 78 7.91 13.35 -2.35
CA ALA A 78 6.86 14.35 -2.29
C ALA A 78 6.32 14.74 -3.68
N PHE A 79 7.19 14.88 -4.68
CA PHE A 79 6.74 15.18 -6.05
C PHE A 79 5.91 14.02 -6.61
N ALA A 80 6.38 12.77 -6.43
CA ALA A 80 5.65 11.59 -6.88
C ALA A 80 4.27 11.46 -6.20
N ALA A 81 4.22 11.66 -4.88
CA ALA A 81 2.97 11.57 -4.13
C ALA A 81 2.02 12.75 -4.40
N CYS A 82 2.50 14.00 -4.44
CA CYS A 82 1.66 15.15 -4.81
C CYS A 82 1.12 15.03 -6.23
N THR A 83 1.91 14.48 -7.16
CA THR A 83 1.46 14.21 -8.52
C THR A 83 0.38 13.12 -8.51
N ALA A 84 0.61 12.00 -7.81
CA ALA A 84 -0.38 10.93 -7.67
C ALA A 84 -1.69 11.41 -7.02
N ILE A 85 -1.61 12.22 -5.95
CA ILE A 85 -2.77 12.82 -5.29
C ILE A 85 -3.50 13.78 -6.23
N GLY A 86 -2.77 14.68 -6.89
CA GLY A 86 -3.35 15.65 -7.81
C GLY A 86 -4.10 14.98 -8.96
N PHE A 87 -3.54 13.90 -9.50
CA PHE A 87 -4.20 13.10 -10.53
C PHE A 87 -5.35 12.24 -9.99
N ALA A 88 -5.25 11.68 -8.78
CA ALA A 88 -6.35 10.96 -8.15
C ALA A 88 -7.56 11.88 -7.91
N VAL A 89 -7.32 13.11 -7.42
CA VAL A 89 -8.36 14.12 -7.27
C VAL A 89 -8.97 14.48 -8.63
N ALA A 90 -8.15 14.72 -9.64
CA ALA A 90 -8.64 14.98 -11.00
C ALA A 90 -9.47 13.81 -11.55
N ALA A 91 -9.05 12.57 -11.29
CA ALA A 91 -9.75 11.35 -11.70
C ALA A 91 -11.12 11.25 -11.03
N VAL A 92 -11.21 11.49 -9.73
CA VAL A 92 -12.47 11.51 -8.97
C VAL A 92 -13.38 12.62 -9.50
N CYS A 93 -12.86 13.83 -9.73
CA CYS A 93 -13.65 14.93 -10.31
C CYS A 93 -14.20 14.58 -11.70
N VAL A 94 -13.40 13.93 -12.55
CA VAL A 94 -13.84 13.47 -13.88
C VAL A 94 -14.85 12.34 -13.77
N HIS A 95 -14.65 11.39 -12.86
CA HIS A 95 -15.59 10.30 -12.57
C HIS A 95 -16.96 10.83 -12.12
N GLU A 96 -16.97 11.77 -11.18
CA GLU A 96 -18.19 12.41 -10.70
C GLU A 96 -18.86 13.24 -11.82
N ALA A 97 -18.10 13.98 -12.62
CA ALA A 97 -18.66 14.72 -13.77
C ALA A 97 -19.30 13.80 -14.82
N ILE A 98 -18.67 12.64 -15.10
CA ILE A 98 -19.23 11.60 -15.99
C ILE A 98 -20.48 10.98 -15.37
N THR A 99 -20.46 10.68 -14.08
CA THR A 99 -21.60 10.09 -13.37
C THR A 99 -22.79 11.05 -13.34
N VAL A 100 -22.58 12.34 -13.06
CA VAL A 100 -23.63 13.36 -13.06
C VAL A 100 -24.18 13.60 -14.47
N SER A 101 -23.34 13.63 -15.50
CA SER A 101 -23.78 13.86 -16.88
C SER A 101 -24.55 12.68 -17.48
N ILE A 102 -24.23 11.45 -17.09
CA ILE A 102 -24.91 10.25 -17.57
C ILE A 102 -26.16 9.95 -16.74
N ALA A 103 -26.11 10.17 -15.43
CA ALA A 103 -27.18 9.83 -14.51
C ALA A 103 -27.97 11.06 -14.08
N ALA A 104 -28.62 11.71 -15.04
CA ALA A 104 -29.53 12.86 -14.85
C ALA A 104 -30.72 12.61 -13.89
N SER A 105 -30.74 11.48 -13.18
CA SER A 105 -31.78 11.00 -12.27
C SER A 105 -31.28 10.59 -10.88
N HIS A 106 -30.00 10.81 -10.52
CA HIS A 106 -29.50 10.56 -9.17
C HIS A 106 -29.52 11.84 -8.32
N THR A 107 -30.15 11.75 -7.15
CA THR A 107 -30.08 12.80 -6.13
C THR A 107 -28.63 12.89 -5.62
N ASN A 108 -28.17 14.11 -5.34
CA ASN A 108 -26.82 14.38 -4.80
C ASN A 108 -26.49 13.56 -3.53
N GLU A 109 -27.50 13.10 -2.80
CA GLU A 109 -27.34 12.32 -1.57
C GLU A 109 -26.76 10.91 -1.82
N GLN A 110 -27.17 10.22 -2.88
CA GLN A 110 -26.68 8.85 -3.14
C GLN A 110 -25.19 8.86 -3.56
N ALA A 111 -24.76 9.89 -4.29
CA ALA A 111 -23.36 10.06 -4.67
C ALA A 111 -22.47 10.32 -3.45
N ALA A 112 -22.94 11.16 -2.51
CA ALA A 112 -22.22 11.44 -1.27
C ALA A 112 -22.02 10.17 -0.41
N VAL A 113 -23.04 9.31 -0.29
CA VAL A 113 -22.95 8.05 0.45
C VAL A 113 -21.97 7.08 -0.20
N ASN A 114 -21.98 6.95 -1.54
CA ASN A 114 -21.05 6.08 -2.25
C ASN A 114 -19.60 6.55 -2.09
N LEU A 115 -19.36 7.86 -2.18
CA LEU A 115 -18.04 8.44 -1.95
C LEU A 115 -17.56 8.20 -0.52
N GLN A 116 -18.44 8.40 0.47
CA GLN A 116 -18.13 8.14 1.87
C GLN A 116 -17.73 6.67 2.10
N ASN A 117 -18.46 5.73 1.52
CA ASN A 117 -18.15 4.30 1.62
C ASN A 117 -16.80 3.96 0.97
N ALA A 118 -16.53 4.50 -0.23
CA ALA A 118 -15.25 4.28 -0.91
C ALA A 118 -14.06 4.86 -0.14
N VAL A 119 -14.23 6.05 0.47
CA VAL A 119 -13.20 6.67 1.32
C VAL A 119 -13.00 5.86 2.60
N SER A 120 -14.08 5.42 3.25
CA SER A 120 -14.03 4.58 4.44
C SER A 120 -13.24 3.30 4.17
N GLN A 121 -13.58 2.61 3.08
CA GLN A 121 -12.89 1.40 2.66
C GLN A 121 -11.42 1.69 2.33
N ALA A 122 -11.10 2.83 1.69
CA ALA A 122 -9.71 3.17 1.41
C ALA A 122 -8.91 3.38 2.70
N LEU A 123 -9.50 4.04 3.70
CA LEU A 123 -8.87 4.27 4.99
C LEU A 123 -8.67 2.97 5.78
N GLU A 124 -9.64 2.07 5.71
CA GLU A 124 -9.61 0.75 6.34
C GLU A 124 -8.38 -0.06 5.91
N TRP A 125 -8.10 -0.12 4.61
CA TRP A 125 -6.95 -0.87 4.06
C TRP A 125 -5.64 -0.07 4.12
N ALA A 126 -5.68 1.26 3.97
CA ALA A 126 -4.47 2.09 3.92
C ALA A 126 -3.88 2.39 5.32
N GLY A 127 -4.69 2.39 6.37
CA GLY A 127 -4.28 2.84 7.71
C GLY A 127 -3.11 2.06 8.31
N THR A 128 -3.18 0.74 8.28
CA THR A 128 -2.17 -0.14 8.88
C THR A 128 -0.81 -0.04 8.16
N PRO A 129 -0.71 -0.18 6.83
CA PRO A 129 0.54 -0.03 6.09
C PRO A 129 1.14 1.38 6.22
N PHE A 130 0.29 2.42 6.27
CA PHE A 130 0.73 3.78 6.52
C PHE A 130 1.43 3.90 7.87
N ALA A 131 0.74 3.49 8.94
CA ALA A 131 1.25 3.61 10.31
C ALA A 131 2.54 2.80 10.51
N ILE A 132 2.61 1.58 9.96
CA ILE A 132 3.80 0.73 10.02
C ILE A 132 4.96 1.34 9.25
N THR A 133 4.71 1.92 8.07
CA THR A 133 5.77 2.60 7.31
C THR A 133 6.29 3.84 8.05
N VAL A 134 5.41 4.62 8.69
CA VAL A 134 5.82 5.73 9.56
C VAL A 134 6.66 5.23 10.74
N ALA A 135 6.28 4.12 11.36
CA ALA A 135 7.05 3.52 12.44
C ALA A 135 8.46 3.11 11.97
N TRP A 136 8.58 2.47 10.81
CA TRP A 136 9.88 2.14 10.21
C TRP A 136 10.73 3.38 9.94
N LEU A 137 10.15 4.43 9.35
CA LEU A 137 10.86 5.70 9.14
C LEU A 137 11.34 6.34 10.46
N SER A 138 10.62 6.11 11.56
CA SER A 138 10.97 6.57 12.89
C SER A 138 11.98 5.66 13.61
N ALA A 139 12.27 4.46 13.10
CA ALA A 139 13.02 3.41 13.81
C ALA A 139 14.46 3.82 14.20
N ARG A 140 15.06 4.74 13.42
CA ARG A 140 16.40 5.31 13.61
C ARG A 140 16.43 6.55 14.53
N SER A 141 15.26 7.00 15.01
CA SER A 141 15.18 8.04 16.03
C SER A 141 15.59 7.49 17.41
N ARG A 142 15.52 8.34 18.44
CA ARG A 142 15.81 7.91 19.83
C ARG A 142 14.93 6.70 20.19
N SER A 143 15.50 5.72 20.87
CA SER A 143 14.86 4.42 21.12
C SER A 143 13.44 4.52 21.68
N TRP A 144 13.20 5.43 22.63
CA TRP A 144 11.88 5.76 23.16
C TRP A 144 10.89 6.16 22.05
N ILE A 145 11.25 7.13 21.20
CA ILE A 145 10.37 7.64 20.13
C ILE A 145 10.04 6.51 19.15
N ALA A 146 11.06 5.78 18.70
CA ALA A 146 10.90 4.66 17.78
C ALA A 146 9.94 3.59 18.33
N TRP A 147 10.04 3.25 19.62
CA TRP A 147 9.14 2.29 20.23
C TRP A 147 7.73 2.85 20.48
N SER A 148 7.60 4.12 20.87
CA SER A 148 6.29 4.76 21.01
C SER A 148 5.53 4.79 19.70
N VAL A 149 6.19 5.12 18.59
CA VAL A 149 5.57 5.12 17.25
C VAL A 149 5.25 3.69 16.80
N ALA A 150 6.11 2.71 17.11
CA ALA A 150 5.81 1.30 16.83
C ALA A 150 4.57 0.80 17.62
N VAL A 151 4.46 1.13 18.91
CA VAL A 151 3.27 0.80 19.70
C VAL A 151 2.03 1.48 19.12
N ALA A 152 2.12 2.76 18.74
CA ALA A 152 1.03 3.45 18.07
C ALA A 152 0.62 2.76 16.76
N ALA A 153 1.58 2.31 15.94
CA ALA A 153 1.29 1.58 14.71
C ALA A 153 0.64 0.20 14.96
N ALA A 154 1.08 -0.53 15.99
CA ALA A 154 0.43 -1.76 16.40
C ALA A 154 -1.00 -1.52 16.89
N LEU A 155 -1.23 -0.43 17.63
CA LEU A 155 -2.57 -0.02 18.04
C LEU A 155 -3.45 0.32 16.84
N VAL A 156 -2.93 1.01 15.81
CA VAL A 156 -3.70 1.27 14.58
C VAL A 156 -4.16 -0.04 13.95
N ALA A 157 -3.31 -1.07 13.87
CA ALA A 157 -3.69 -2.36 13.30
C ALA A 157 -4.88 -3.03 14.03
N VAL A 158 -4.97 -2.86 15.36
CA VAL A 158 -6.08 -3.39 16.17
C VAL A 158 -7.31 -2.46 16.13
N LEU A 159 -7.08 -1.16 16.30
CA LEU A 159 -8.14 -0.16 16.38
C LEU A 159 -8.87 0.02 15.05
N SER A 160 -8.20 -0.16 13.91
CA SER A 160 -8.87 -0.18 12.61
C SER A 160 -10.03 -1.18 12.63
N GLY A 161 -9.78 -2.41 13.08
CA GLY A 161 -10.84 -3.41 13.15
C GLY A 161 -11.94 -3.09 14.15
N VAL A 162 -11.63 -2.41 15.26
CA VAL A 162 -12.67 -1.96 16.22
C VAL A 162 -13.52 -0.83 15.62
N VAL A 163 -12.88 0.14 14.97
CA VAL A 163 -13.57 1.31 14.38
C VAL A 163 -14.44 0.91 13.20
N PHE A 164 -14.03 -0.08 12.42
CA PHE A 164 -14.79 -0.61 11.29
C PHE A 164 -15.66 -1.84 11.65
N GLU A 165 -15.87 -2.08 12.96
CA GLU A 165 -16.78 -3.12 13.48
C GLU A 165 -16.49 -4.55 12.96
N TRP A 166 -15.20 -4.87 12.78
CA TRP A 166 -14.77 -6.20 12.35
C TRP A 166 -15.05 -7.26 13.42
N GLY A 167 -15.33 -8.48 12.96
CA GLY A 167 -15.37 -9.65 13.83
C GLY A 167 -14.02 -9.87 14.52
N THR A 168 -14.04 -10.36 15.78
CA THR A 168 -12.82 -10.55 16.58
C THR A 168 -11.76 -11.41 15.87
N LEU A 169 -12.19 -12.41 15.12
CA LEU A 169 -11.29 -13.26 14.35
C LEU A 169 -10.59 -12.49 13.23
N VAL A 170 -11.31 -11.65 12.48
CA VAL A 170 -10.76 -10.78 11.42
C VAL A 170 -9.75 -9.79 11.99
N ILE A 171 -10.04 -9.24 13.18
CA ILE A 171 -9.08 -8.38 13.89
C ILE A 171 -7.78 -9.15 14.17
N LEU A 172 -7.88 -10.39 14.67
CA LEU A 172 -6.71 -11.20 14.98
C LEU A 172 -5.94 -11.58 13.72
N THR A 173 -6.62 -12.04 12.67
CA THR A 173 -6.00 -12.50 11.43
C THR A 173 -5.37 -11.37 10.62
N SER A 174 -5.83 -10.14 10.80
CA SER A 174 -5.22 -8.94 10.21
C SER A 174 -4.13 -8.31 11.08
N ALA A 175 -4.34 -8.20 12.40
CA ALA A 175 -3.41 -7.51 13.29
C ALA A 175 -2.13 -8.32 13.55
N LEU A 176 -2.23 -9.65 13.71
CA LEU A 176 -1.07 -10.50 13.98
C LEU A 176 0.00 -10.41 12.88
N PRO A 177 -0.29 -10.65 11.59
CA PRO A 177 0.69 -10.47 10.53
C PRO A 177 1.18 -9.03 10.42
N GLY A 178 0.30 -8.03 10.61
CA GLY A 178 0.70 -6.61 10.64
C GLY A 178 1.75 -6.30 11.72
N ILE A 179 1.55 -6.81 12.94
CA ILE A 179 2.48 -6.63 14.07
C ILE A 179 3.79 -7.38 13.83
N MET A 180 3.74 -8.59 13.26
CA MET A 180 4.95 -9.33 12.88
C MET A 180 5.76 -8.58 11.81
N ILE A 181 5.10 -8.06 10.78
CA ILE A 181 5.71 -7.21 9.74
C ILE A 181 6.35 -5.97 10.37
N LEU A 182 5.61 -5.28 11.25
CA LEU A 182 6.12 -4.12 11.97
C LEU A 182 7.40 -4.45 12.74
N ALA A 183 7.37 -5.48 13.59
CA ALA A 183 8.49 -5.87 14.42
C ALA A 183 9.71 -6.25 13.58
N ALA A 184 9.55 -7.16 12.61
CA ALA A 184 10.63 -7.61 11.75
C ALA A 184 11.22 -6.46 10.91
N GLY A 185 10.37 -5.56 10.40
CA GLY A 185 10.82 -4.38 9.67
C GLY A 185 11.54 -3.37 10.56
N MET A 186 11.11 -3.17 11.82
CA MET A 186 11.82 -2.32 12.79
C MET A 186 13.24 -2.81 13.05
N PHE A 187 13.44 -4.13 13.16
CA PHE A 187 14.78 -4.71 13.29
C PHE A 187 15.62 -4.50 12.02
N ALA A 188 15.06 -4.82 10.84
CA ALA A 188 15.76 -4.67 9.56
C ALA A 188 16.21 -3.22 9.29
N VAL A 189 15.37 -2.24 9.64
CA VAL A 189 15.65 -0.81 9.45
C VAL A 189 16.65 -0.28 10.48
N ARG A 190 16.65 -0.80 11.71
CA ARG A 190 17.59 -0.38 12.75
C ARG A 190 19.01 -0.85 12.45
N GLU A 191 19.15 -2.08 11.98
CA GLU A 191 20.43 -2.70 11.66
C GLU A 191 21.19 -1.89 10.59
N THR A 192 20.49 -1.45 9.55
CA THR A 192 21.12 -0.84 8.37
C THR A 192 20.17 0.13 7.67
N TRP A 193 20.69 1.30 7.31
CA TRP A 193 19.94 2.34 6.58
C TRP A 193 20.67 2.69 5.28
N ASP A 194 20.32 1.98 4.21
CA ASP A 194 20.85 2.12 2.86
C ASP A 194 19.73 2.13 1.80
N HIS A 195 20.09 2.21 0.52
CA HIS A 195 19.13 2.18 -0.58
C HIS A 195 18.39 0.83 -0.71
N HIS A 196 18.83 -0.22 -0.03
CA HIS A 196 18.17 -1.53 0.00
C HIS A 196 17.19 -1.69 1.16
N THR A 197 17.13 -0.72 2.09
CA THR A 197 16.26 -0.77 3.29
C THR A 197 14.82 -1.14 2.94
N PHE A 198 14.19 -0.45 1.99
CA PHE A 198 12.80 -0.72 1.63
C PHE A 198 12.60 -2.00 0.83
N ARG A 199 13.61 -2.47 0.07
CA ARG A 199 13.58 -3.81 -0.54
C ARG A 199 13.65 -4.91 0.52
N ARG A 200 14.38 -4.68 1.61
CA ARG A 200 14.39 -5.59 2.77
C ARG A 200 13.07 -5.57 3.51
N CYS A 201 12.48 -4.40 3.73
CA CYS A 201 11.12 -4.31 4.25
C CYS A 201 10.13 -5.04 3.34
N ALA A 202 10.21 -4.88 2.02
CA ALA A 202 9.38 -5.61 1.07
C ALA A 202 9.55 -7.13 1.18
N ARG A 203 10.80 -7.60 1.35
CA ARG A 203 11.08 -9.02 1.59
C ARG A 203 10.51 -9.50 2.92
N VAL A 204 10.66 -8.72 3.99
CA VAL A 204 10.09 -9.04 5.30
C VAL A 204 8.57 -9.12 5.22
N THR A 205 7.92 -8.15 4.57
CA THR A 205 6.47 -8.16 4.31
C THR A 205 6.07 -9.40 3.52
N ALA A 206 6.75 -9.69 2.42
CA ALA A 206 6.45 -10.84 1.56
C ALA A 206 6.59 -12.17 2.30
N VAL A 207 7.72 -12.37 3.01
CA VAL A 207 7.98 -13.62 3.76
C VAL A 207 6.96 -13.78 4.88
N THR A 208 6.69 -12.72 5.64
CA THR A 208 5.72 -12.78 6.75
C THR A 208 4.32 -13.08 6.23
N ALA A 209 3.90 -12.42 5.14
CA ALA A 209 2.60 -12.66 4.51
C ALA A 209 2.48 -14.08 3.96
N ILE A 210 3.49 -14.58 3.24
CA ILE A 210 3.48 -15.95 2.70
C ILE A 210 3.41 -16.97 3.83
N VAL A 211 4.25 -16.82 4.86
CA VAL A 211 4.24 -17.74 6.01
C VAL A 211 2.89 -17.70 6.70
N TRP A 212 2.32 -16.51 6.90
CA TRP A 212 0.99 -16.36 7.50
C TRP A 212 -0.08 -17.07 6.68
N LEU A 213 -0.19 -16.76 5.39
CA LEU A 213 -1.18 -17.35 4.47
C LEU A 213 -1.02 -18.86 4.31
N VAL A 214 0.22 -19.39 4.37
CA VAL A 214 0.46 -20.84 4.35
C VAL A 214 0.02 -21.48 5.66
N VAL A 215 0.34 -20.88 6.80
CA VAL A 215 -0.02 -21.41 8.12
C VAL A 215 -1.54 -21.39 8.32
N THR A 216 -2.19 -20.27 8.03
CA THR A 216 -3.66 -20.15 8.18
C THR A 216 -4.40 -21.01 7.15
N GLY A 217 -3.91 -21.08 5.91
CA GLY A 217 -4.45 -21.96 4.88
C GLY A 217 -4.30 -23.45 5.23
N ALA A 218 -3.15 -23.87 5.75
CA ALA A 218 -2.93 -25.24 6.19
C ALA A 218 -3.78 -25.60 7.42
N LEU A 219 -3.95 -24.65 8.35
CA LEU A 219 -4.84 -24.82 9.50
C LEU A 219 -6.29 -24.99 9.05
N GLN A 220 -6.78 -24.13 8.14
CA GLN A 220 -8.12 -24.23 7.58
C GLN A 220 -8.34 -25.55 6.81
N ALA A 221 -7.34 -25.99 6.03
CA ALA A 221 -7.37 -27.28 5.34
C ALA A 221 -7.40 -28.47 6.32
N GLY A 222 -6.65 -28.39 7.42
CA GLY A 222 -6.68 -29.41 8.48
C GLY A 222 -8.04 -29.50 9.18
N LEU A 223 -8.64 -28.35 9.49
CA LEU A 223 -9.97 -28.26 10.12
C LEU A 223 -11.07 -28.79 9.19
N SER A 224 -10.99 -28.49 7.89
CA SER A 224 -11.95 -28.99 6.90
C SER A 224 -11.83 -30.51 6.72
N LEU A 225 -10.60 -31.06 6.67
CA LEU A 225 -10.37 -32.51 6.66
C LEU A 225 -10.92 -33.20 7.91
N ALA A 226 -10.82 -32.56 9.08
CA ALA A 226 -11.39 -33.05 10.33
C ALA A 226 -12.91 -32.84 10.46
N HIS A 227 -13.58 -32.30 9.43
CA HIS A 227 -15.02 -31.99 9.41
C HIS A 227 -15.46 -31.04 10.54
N VAL A 228 -14.56 -30.19 11.04
CA VAL A 228 -14.87 -29.22 12.09
C VAL A 228 -15.44 -27.96 11.45
N GLN A 229 -16.77 -27.89 11.30
CA GLN A 229 -17.45 -26.75 10.69
C GLN A 229 -17.70 -25.57 11.66
N ARG A 230 -17.41 -25.73 12.95
CA ARG A 230 -17.66 -24.69 13.97
C ARG A 230 -16.59 -23.61 14.04
N PHE A 231 -15.42 -23.83 13.43
CA PHE A 231 -14.30 -22.90 13.50
C PHE A 231 -13.71 -22.71 12.11
N GLU A 232 -14.02 -21.57 11.51
CA GLU A 232 -13.51 -21.15 10.21
C GLU A 232 -12.50 -20.03 10.45
N VAL A 233 -11.24 -20.26 10.07
CA VAL A 233 -10.12 -19.33 10.29
C VAL A 233 -10.08 -18.26 9.20
N TYR A 234 -10.43 -18.66 7.97
CA TYR A 234 -10.57 -17.79 6.80
C TYR A 234 -11.69 -18.35 5.94
N ASP A 235 -12.60 -17.49 5.51
CA ASP A 235 -13.33 -17.75 4.28
C ASP A 235 -12.37 -17.62 3.07
N LEU A 236 -12.66 -18.33 1.99
CA LEU A 236 -11.88 -18.26 0.75
C LEU A 236 -11.85 -16.83 0.19
N SER A 237 -12.94 -16.07 0.38
CA SER A 237 -13.02 -14.66 -0.04
C SER A 237 -12.04 -13.78 0.76
N GLU A 238 -12.04 -13.91 2.09
CA GLU A 238 -11.14 -13.21 3.01
C GLU A 238 -9.67 -13.55 2.72
N TYR A 239 -9.38 -14.82 2.41
CA TYR A 239 -8.03 -15.26 2.08
C TYR A 239 -7.48 -14.54 0.83
N TRP A 240 -8.32 -14.39 -0.19
CA TRP A 240 -7.95 -13.70 -1.43
C TRP A 240 -7.87 -12.19 -1.28
N ILE A 241 -8.67 -11.60 -0.40
CA ILE A 241 -8.56 -10.19 -0.02
C ILE A 241 -7.17 -9.94 0.59
N ASP A 242 -6.79 -10.73 1.58
CA ASP A 242 -5.50 -10.57 2.26
C ASP A 242 -4.31 -10.82 1.35
N PHE A 243 -4.39 -11.82 0.47
CA PHE A 243 -3.36 -12.05 -0.53
C PHE A 243 -3.14 -10.81 -1.41
N ARG A 244 -4.21 -10.20 -1.93
CA ARG A 244 -4.15 -9.01 -2.77
C ARG A 244 -3.61 -7.80 -2.00
N PHE A 245 -4.04 -7.64 -0.76
CA PHE A 245 -3.54 -6.61 0.14
C PHE A 245 -2.02 -6.69 0.36
N TYR A 246 -1.50 -7.87 0.73
CA TYR A 246 -0.06 -8.06 0.93
C TYR A 246 0.73 -7.91 -0.36
N LEU A 247 0.20 -8.39 -1.48
CA LEU A 247 0.81 -8.18 -2.80
C LEU A 247 0.98 -6.69 -3.10
N GLY A 248 -0.08 -5.91 -2.91
CA GLY A 248 -0.06 -4.45 -3.08
C GLY A 248 0.98 -3.76 -2.21
N TRP A 249 1.07 -4.18 -0.93
CA TRP A 249 2.05 -3.63 0.01
C TRP A 249 3.48 -3.91 -0.44
N VAL A 250 3.79 -5.15 -0.85
CA VAL A 250 5.11 -5.54 -1.36
C VAL A 250 5.47 -4.75 -2.61
N VAL A 251 4.55 -4.65 -3.57
CA VAL A 251 4.73 -3.87 -4.80
C VAL A 251 4.99 -2.40 -4.46
N GLY A 252 4.22 -1.84 -3.53
CA GLY A 252 4.37 -0.47 -3.06
C GLY A 252 5.77 -0.18 -2.55
N LEU A 253 6.32 -1.08 -1.73
CA LEU A 253 7.67 -0.95 -1.18
C LEU A 253 8.78 -1.14 -2.24
N LEU A 254 8.56 -1.99 -3.25
CA LEU A 254 9.53 -2.24 -4.32
C LEU A 254 9.59 -1.10 -5.33
N VAL A 255 8.43 -0.54 -5.68
CA VAL A 255 8.27 0.51 -6.71
C VAL A 255 8.42 1.91 -6.10
N ALA A 256 8.45 2.02 -4.77
CA ALA A 256 8.54 3.30 -4.08
C ALA A 256 9.69 4.18 -4.61
N PRO A 257 9.47 5.50 -4.69
CA PRO A 257 10.51 6.46 -5.04
C PRO A 257 11.62 6.43 -3.98
N ASP A 258 12.88 6.61 -4.41
CA ASP A 258 14.05 6.51 -3.55
C ASP A 258 13.97 7.53 -2.40
N PHE A 259 13.64 7.05 -1.21
CA PHE A 259 13.63 7.86 0.01
C PHE A 259 15.02 7.89 0.68
N VAL A 260 15.81 6.82 0.51
CA VAL A 260 17.23 6.79 0.88
C VAL A 260 18.05 7.05 -0.37
N GLY A 261 18.65 8.23 -0.47
CA GLY A 261 19.45 8.59 -1.64
C GLY A 261 20.56 7.57 -1.89
N ALA A 262 20.70 7.14 -3.15
CA ALA A 262 21.83 6.33 -3.56
C ALA A 262 23.14 7.08 -3.22
N PRO A 263 24.21 6.37 -2.82
CA PRO A 263 25.51 7.00 -2.72
C PRO A 263 25.82 7.62 -4.08
N ARG A 264 25.97 8.95 -4.11
CA ARG A 264 26.45 9.65 -5.30
C ARG A 264 27.80 9.02 -5.62
N MET A 265 27.87 8.19 -6.67
CA MET A 265 29.15 7.91 -7.30
C MET A 265 29.71 9.29 -7.64
N ARG A 266 30.77 9.71 -6.93
CA ARG A 266 31.58 10.84 -7.37
C ARG A 266 31.99 10.45 -8.79
N ALA A 267 31.39 11.09 -9.79
CA ALA A 267 31.95 11.11 -11.12
C ALA A 267 33.41 11.51 -10.91
N SER A 268 34.33 10.60 -11.20
CA SER A 268 35.76 10.80 -11.02
C SER A 268 36.15 12.01 -11.88
N SER A 269 36.21 13.19 -11.28
CA SER A 269 36.68 14.42 -11.91
C SER A 269 38.18 14.40 -12.19
N ASP A 270 38.86 13.29 -11.87
CA ASP A 270 40.31 13.15 -11.98
C ASP A 270 40.78 12.60 -13.34
N ALA A 271 39.86 12.25 -14.25
CA ALA A 271 40.24 11.83 -15.60
C ALA A 271 40.80 12.96 -16.49
N TRP A 272 40.64 14.23 -16.09
CA TRP A 272 41.08 15.40 -16.90
C TRP A 272 42.36 16.09 -16.41
N ARG A 273 42.93 15.74 -15.25
CA ARG A 273 44.17 16.37 -14.73
C ARG A 273 45.47 15.60 -15.05
N GLY A 274 45.39 14.53 -15.85
CA GLY A 274 46.55 13.72 -16.24
C GLY A 274 47.15 14.01 -17.62
N ARG A 275 46.67 15.03 -18.35
CA ARG A 275 47.25 15.42 -19.65
C ARG A 275 47.28 16.93 -19.79
N ARG A 276 48.34 17.55 -19.29
CA ARG A 276 49.03 18.71 -19.88
C ARG A 276 50.28 19.02 -19.07
#